data_AF-A0A2I0KRF1-F1
#
_entry.id   AF-A0A2I0KRF1-F1
#
_cell.length_a   1.000
_cell.length_b   1.000
_cell.length_c   1.000
_cell.angle_alpha   90.00
_cell.angle_beta   90.00
_cell.angle_gamma   90.00
#
_symmetry.space_group_name_H-M   'P 1'
#
loop_
_entity.id
_entity.type
_entity.pdbx_description
1 polymer ?
#
loop_
_entity_poly.entity_id
_entity_poly.type
_entity_poly.pdbx_seq_one_letter_code
_entity_poly.pdbx_strand_id
1 'polypeptide(L)' 'MPTVSVGRDRLFAALRRTYTREEFEDLCFSFGIELDDVTSEKEIIKKERHLEEEEEAEEPVASKEVIYKIEVPAN' A
#
# COMPACT_ATOMS: atom_id res chain seq x y z
N MET A 1 12.64 15.26 2.63
CA MET A 1 11.88 14.62 3.73
C MET A 1 12.19 13.14 3.64
N PRO A 2 12.52 12.42 4.72
CA PRO A 2 12.69 10.97 4.64
C PRO A 2 11.41 10.29 4.17
N THR A 3 11.51 9.51 3.10
CA THR A 3 10.40 8.69 2.59
C THR A 3 10.42 7.33 3.28
N VAL A 4 9.30 6.93 3.86
CA VAL A 4 9.11 5.64 4.53
C VAL A 4 8.16 4.80 3.69
N SER A 5 8.57 3.60 3.32
CA SER A 5 7.70 2.63 2.63
C SER A 5 7.02 1.73 3.65
N VAL A 6 5.69 1.74 3.69
CA VAL A 6 4.89 0.91 4.59
C VAL A 6 3.84 0.11 3.82
N GLY A 7 3.63 -1.14 4.21
CA GLY A 7 2.53 -1.94 3.66
C GLY A 7 1.19 -1.45 4.20
N ARG A 8 0.23 -1.13 3.33
CA ARG A 8 -1.12 -0.66 3.67
C ARG A 8 -1.82 -1.61 4.63
N ASP A 9 -1.76 -2.91 4.37
CA ASP A 9 -2.50 -3.89 5.16
C ASP A 9 -1.90 -3.99 6.58
N ARG A 10 -0.57 -3.91 6.71
CA ARG A 10 0.12 -3.81 8.00
C ARG A 10 -0.18 -2.50 8.71
N LEU A 11 -0.23 -1.39 7.97
CA LEU A 11 -0.56 -0.07 8.50
C LEU A 11 -1.99 -0.04 9.04
N PHE A 12 -2.96 -0.55 8.28
CA PHE A 12 -4.36 -0.61 8.69
C PHE A 12 -4.57 -1.59 9.86
N ALA A 13 -3.82 -2.70 9.89
CA ALA A 13 -3.81 -3.60 11.04
C ALA A 13 -3.25 -2.93 12.30
N ALA A 14 -2.17 -2.14 12.17
CA ALA A 14 -1.60 -1.38 13.28
C ALA A 14 -2.54 -0.27 13.76
N LEU A 15 -3.22 0.42 12.84
CA LEU A 15 -4.23 1.44 13.15
C LEU A 15 -5.56 0.84 13.63
N ARG A 16 -5.75 -0.48 13.48
CA ARG A 16 -6.99 -1.23 13.76
C ARG A 16 -8.22 -0.64 13.08
N ARG A 17 -8.00 0.07 11.98
CA ARG A 17 -9.01 0.74 11.19
C ARG A 17 -8.58 0.74 9.74
N THR A 18 -9.52 0.44 8.86
CA THR A 18 -9.33 0.57 7.42
C THR A 18 -9.71 1.98 7.01
N TYR A 19 -8.81 2.65 6.30
CA TYR A 19 -9.06 3.97 5.74
C TYR A 19 -9.26 3.85 4.23
N THR A 20 -10.12 4.70 3.67
CA THR A 20 -10.11 4.93 2.22
C THR A 20 -8.87 5.74 1.83
N ARG A 21 -8.60 5.86 0.53
CA ARG A 21 -7.49 6.67 0.04
C ARG A 21 -7.62 8.14 0.50
N GLU A 22 -8.81 8.71 0.33
CA GLU A 22 -9.12 10.10 0.69
C GLU A 22 -8.97 10.32 2.20
N GLU A 23 -9.53 9.43 3.03
CA GLU A 23 -9.39 9.52 4.49
C GLU A 23 -7.93 9.41 4.94
N PHE A 24 -7.14 8.60 4.24
CA PHE A 24 -5.71 8.44 4.54
C PHE A 24 -4.90 9.66 4.11
N GLU A 25 -5.21 10.27 2.95
CA GLU A 25 -4.60 11.52 2.50
C GLU A 25 -4.92 12.69 3.47
N ASP A 26 -6.17 12.81 3.91
CA ASP A 26 -6.59 13.78 4.93
C ASP A 26 -5.86 13.55 6.26
N LEU A 27 -5.72 12.28 6.67
CA LEU A 27 -4.97 11.92 7.87
C LEU A 27 -3.50 12.32 7.72
N CYS A 28 -2.87 12.00 6.60
CA CYS A 28 -1.50 12.40 6.30
C CYS A 28 -1.34 13.92 6.45
N PHE A 29 -2.21 14.70 5.81
CA PHE A 29 -2.20 16.16 5.91
C PHE A 29 -2.35 16.66 7.35
N SER A 30 -3.25 16.06 8.14
CA SER A 30 -3.45 16.44 9.55
C SER A 30 -2.22 16.18 10.44
N PHE A 31 -1.39 15.21 10.08
CA PHE A 31 -0.15 14.86 10.78
C PHE A 31 1.09 15.55 10.18
N GLY A 32 0.92 16.35 9.11
CA GLY A 32 2.02 17.00 8.40
C GLY A 32 2.93 16.01 7.67
N ILE A 33 2.43 14.81 7.35
CA ILE A 33 3.09 13.81 6.52
C ILE A 33 2.41 13.79 5.14
N GLU A 34 3.12 13.39 4.09
CA GLU A 34 2.55 13.40 2.74
C GLU A 34 2.58 11.99 2.15
N LEU A 35 1.48 11.58 1.50
CA LEU A 35 1.46 10.34 0.73
C LEU A 35 2.06 10.62 -0.65
N ASP A 36 3.30 10.17 -0.86
CA ASP A 36 4.07 10.41 -2.09
C ASP A 36 3.62 9.50 -3.22
N ASP A 37 3.57 8.19 -2.97
CA ASP A 37 3.27 7.20 -4.00
C ASP A 37 2.55 5.98 -3.43
N VAL A 38 1.67 5.40 -4.24
CA VAL A 38 0.92 4.18 -3.92
C VAL A 38 1.24 3.14 -4.96
N THR A 39 2.17 2.24 -4.64
CA THR A 39 2.52 1.14 -5.54
C THR A 39 1.76 -0.12 -5.12
N SER A 40 1.11 -0.76 -6.08
CA SER A 40 0.45 -2.05 -5.90
C SER A 40 1.05 -3.01 -6.91
N GLU A 41 1.58 -4.15 -6.45
CA GLU A 41 2.06 -5.21 -7.36
C GLU A 41 0.96 -5.67 -8.34
N LYS A 42 -0.32 -5.42 -8.05
CA LYS A 42 -1.44 -5.71 -8.95
C LYS A 42 -1.45 -4.88 -10.23
N GLU A 43 -0.98 -3.63 -10.23
CA GLU A 43 -1.00 -2.81 -11.46
C GLU A 43 0.11 -3.21 -12.42
N ILE A 44 1.22 -3.72 -11.88
CA ILE A 44 2.33 -4.28 -12.64
C ILE A 44 1.91 -5.64 -13.22
N ILE A 45 1.25 -6.48 -12.42
CA ILE A 45 0.80 -7.82 -12.85
C ILE A 45 -0.38 -7.74 -13.83
N LYS A 46 -1.34 -6.83 -13.68
CA LYS A 46 -2.48 -6.71 -14.62
C LYS A 46 -2.07 -6.23 -16.01
N LYS A 47 -0.96 -5.51 -16.14
CA LYS A 47 -0.45 -5.06 -17.44
C LYS A 47 0.43 -6.11 -18.11
N GLU A 48 1.07 -6.99 -17.34
CA GLU A 48 1.99 -8.02 -17.84
C GLU A 48 1.35 -9.42 -18.01
N ARG A 49 0.32 -9.80 -17.22
CA ARG A 49 -0.26 -11.16 -17.24
C ARG A 49 -1.72 -11.16 -17.73
N HIS A 50 -1.89 -11.23 -19.04
CA HIS A 50 -3.02 -11.98 -19.64
C HIS A 50 -2.78 -13.46 -19.30
N LEU A 51 -3.17 -13.92 -18.11
CA LEU A 51 -3.26 -15.35 -17.81
C LEU A 51 -4.59 -15.61 -17.13
N GLU A 52 -5.40 -16.29 -17.93
CA GLU A 52 -6.68 -16.90 -17.66
C GLU A 52 -6.59 -17.88 -16.48
N GLU A 53 -7.77 -18.26 -16.02
CA GLU A 53 -8.16 -19.21 -14.99
C GLU A 53 -7.16 -20.34 -14.67
N GLU A 54 -7.12 -20.68 -13.38
CA GLU A 54 -6.67 -21.95 -12.78
C GLU A 54 -5.16 -22.24 -12.74
N GLU A 55 -4.58 -22.19 -11.53
CA GLU A 55 -3.91 -23.36 -10.93
C GLU A 55 -3.53 -23.09 -9.45
N GLU A 56 -3.92 -24.05 -8.62
CA GLU A 56 -3.76 -24.17 -7.18
C GLU A 56 -2.45 -24.92 -6.88
N ALA A 57 -1.44 -24.25 -6.31
CA ALA A 57 -0.30 -24.91 -5.63
C ALA A 57 0.56 -23.92 -4.81
N GLU A 58 0.38 -23.98 -3.49
CA GLU A 58 1.42 -23.90 -2.45
C GLU A 58 2.67 -23.00 -2.65
N GLU A 59 2.51 -21.69 -2.45
CA GLU A 59 3.53 -20.79 -1.86
C GLU A 59 2.73 -19.82 -0.97
N PRO A 60 3.06 -19.65 0.33
CA PRO A 60 2.18 -18.99 1.28
C PRO A 60 2.08 -17.51 0.92
N VAL A 61 0.88 -17.05 0.55
CA VAL A 61 0.48 -15.64 0.59
C VAL A 61 1.58 -14.69 0.10
N ALA A 62 1.94 -14.78 -1.19
CA ALA A 62 2.47 -13.62 -1.91
C ALA A 62 1.33 -12.58 -1.96
N SER A 63 1.13 -11.94 -0.81
CA SER A 63 0.01 -11.07 -0.52
C SER A 63 0.06 -9.95 -1.52
N LYS A 64 -1.09 -9.73 -2.14
CA LYS A 64 -1.58 -8.52 -2.81
C LYS A 64 -1.34 -7.24 -1.97
N GLU A 65 -0.14 -7.01 -1.46
CA GLU A 65 0.19 -5.99 -0.47
C GLU A 65 0.43 -4.67 -1.21
N VAL A 66 -0.39 -3.67 -0.88
CA VAL A 66 -0.24 -2.32 -1.41
C VAL A 66 0.80 -1.62 -0.55
N ILE A 67 1.80 -0.99 -1.18
CA ILE A 67 2.86 -0.25 -0.49
C ILE A 67 2.55 1.24 -0.61
N TYR A 68 2.54 1.93 0.53
CA TYR A 68 2.45 3.39 0.62
C TYR A 68 3.82 3.95 0.91
N LYS A 69 4.27 4.88 0.06
CA LYS A 69 5.42 5.72 0.32
C LYS A 69 4.93 7.00 0.97
N ILE A 70 5.36 7.23 2.19
CA ILE A 70 4.94 8.37 2.99
C ILE A 70 6.18 9.22 3.28
N GLU A 71 6.14 10.50 2.92
CA GLU A 71 7.16 11.44 3.33
C GLU A 71 6.86 11.97 4.73
N VAL A 72 7.86 11.87 5.60
CA VAL A 72 7.78 12.35 6.98
C VAL A 72 8.69 13.58 7.10
N PRO A 73 8.23 14.70 7.67
CA PRO A 73 9.09 15.86 7.90
C PRO A 73 10.17 15.51 8.91
N ALA A 74 11.41 15.88 8.60
CA ALA A 74 12.55 15.73 9.51
C ALA A 74 12.52 16.90 10.51
N ASN A 75 11.75 16.75 11.58
CA ASN A 75 11.70 17.70 12.69
C ASN A 75 12.71 17.32 13.78
#